data_AF-A0A2T4WQL7-F1
#
_entry.id   AF-A0A2T4WQL7-F1
#
_cell.length_a   1.000
_cell.length_b   1.000
_cell.length_c   1.000
_cell.angle_alpha   90.00
_cell.angle_beta   90.00
_cell.angle_gamma   90.00
#
_symmetry.space_group_name_H-M   'P 1'
#
loop_
_entity.id
_entity.type
_entity.pdbx_description
1 polymer ?
#
loop_
_entity_poly.entity_id
_entity_poly.type
_entity_poly.pdbx_seq_one_letter_code
_entity_poly.pdbx_strand_id
1 'polypeptide(L)'
;METQELEQNAIKVEPAKVKKMMLILSKATIDNVYACFILANGARMEGIEAEIFFTFFGLEAVQKKKIEHLHVATVGNPAMHIPTLLGGLPGMESFATNMMKKEMEKLDIPPVGEFIEILEASGAKLWACKLAMDMFHLKREDLVDEIADVITVGDFYEKASGENTHLLFI
;
A
#
# COMPACT_ATOMS: atom_id res chain seq x y z
N MET A 1 2.82 38.59 39.23
CA MET A 1 1.45 38.07 39.38
C MET A 1 0.77 37.90 38.03
N GLU A 2 0.88 38.85 37.10
CA GLU A 2 0.28 38.73 35.74
C GLU A 2 0.92 37.68 34.82
N THR A 3 2.17 37.26 35.07
CA THR A 3 2.86 36.25 34.25
C THR A 3 2.46 34.80 34.55
N GLN A 4 1.79 34.52 35.67
CA GLN A 4 1.33 33.16 36.02
C GLN A 4 -0.10 32.85 35.55
N GLU A 5 -0.91 33.87 35.24
CA GLU A 5 -2.27 33.68 34.71
C GLU A 5 -2.29 33.43 33.19
N LEU A 6 -1.23 33.79 32.47
CA LEU A 6 -1.12 33.59 31.02
C LEU A 6 -0.79 32.15 30.61
N GLU A 7 -0.15 31.36 31.48
CA GLU A 7 0.13 29.93 31.20
C GLU A 7 -1.09 29.02 31.41
N GLN A 8 -2.10 29.47 32.17
CA GLN A 8 -3.29 28.66 32.49
C GLN A 8 -4.34 28.60 31.38
N ASN A 9 -4.15 29.36 30.28
CA ASN A 9 -5.04 29.37 29.11
C ASN A 9 -4.41 28.71 27.86
N ALA A 10 -3.30 27.99 28.01
CA ALA A 10 -2.82 27.14 26.93
C ALA A 10 -3.80 25.98 26.75
N ILE A 11 -4.71 26.11 25.79
CA ILE A 11 -5.56 25.02 25.30
C ILE A 11 -4.62 23.86 24.97
N LYS A 12 -4.64 22.78 25.76
CA LYS A 12 -4.05 21.50 25.37
C LYS A 12 -4.84 21.00 24.18
N VAL A 13 -4.38 21.35 22.97
CA VAL A 13 -4.85 20.70 21.75
C VAL A 13 -4.26 19.30 21.79
N GLU A 14 -5.06 18.31 22.20
CA GLU A 14 -4.66 16.93 22.00
C GLU A 14 -4.48 16.71 20.49
N PRO A 15 -3.37 16.07 20.07
CA PRO A 15 -3.14 15.82 18.66
C PRO A 15 -4.32 15.01 18.12
N ALA A 16 -4.93 15.52 17.05
CA ALA A 16 -6.08 14.90 16.43
C ALA A 16 -5.72 13.46 15.99
N LYS A 17 -6.38 12.45 16.59
CA LYS A 17 -6.10 11.03 16.27
C LYS A 17 -6.53 10.75 14.82
N VAL A 18 -5.67 10.05 14.07
CA VAL A 18 -5.98 9.56 12.73
C VAL A 18 -7.16 8.60 12.82
N LYS A 19 -8.20 8.86 12.03
CA LYS A 19 -9.42 8.03 12.00
C LYS A 19 -9.41 7.08 10.81
N LYS A 20 -8.84 7.51 9.67
CA LYS A 20 -8.84 6.77 8.42
C LYS A 20 -7.54 6.97 7.63
N MET A 21 -7.02 5.88 7.08
CA MET A 21 -5.90 5.84 6.16
C MET A 21 -6.39 5.44 4.77
N MET A 22 -6.12 6.29 3.79
CA MET A 22 -6.34 6.03 2.37
C MET A 22 -4.98 5.85 1.72
N LEU A 23 -4.69 4.62 1.29
CA LEU A 23 -3.41 4.24 0.70
C LEU A 23 -3.59 4.09 -0.81
N ILE A 24 -2.74 4.73 -1.59
CA ILE A 24 -2.72 4.59 -3.05
C ILE A 24 -1.50 3.79 -3.42
N LEU A 25 -1.68 2.59 -3.94
CA LEU A 25 -0.59 1.76 -4.44
C LEU A 25 -0.49 1.92 -5.95
N SER A 26 0.58 2.57 -6.40
CA SER A 26 0.83 2.92 -7.81
C SER A 26 1.86 2.02 -8.50
N LYS A 27 2.70 1.33 -7.72
CA LYS A 27 3.78 0.45 -8.20
C LYS A 27 3.71 -0.90 -7.50
N ALA A 28 3.79 -1.98 -8.27
CA ALA A 28 3.79 -3.35 -7.75
C ALA A 28 5.20 -3.95 -7.63
N THR A 29 6.22 -3.14 -7.35
CA THR A 29 7.48 -3.73 -6.87
C THR A 29 7.24 -4.27 -5.47
N ILE A 30 7.83 -5.42 -5.17
CA ILE A 30 7.51 -6.18 -3.95
C ILE A 30 7.69 -5.35 -2.66
N ASP A 31 8.67 -4.43 -2.63
CA ASP A 31 8.93 -3.51 -1.53
C ASP A 31 7.84 -2.46 -1.33
N ASN A 32 7.32 -1.87 -2.41
CA ASN A 32 6.20 -0.92 -2.33
C ASN A 32 4.90 -1.61 -1.88
N VAL A 33 4.68 -2.83 -2.37
CA VAL A 33 3.50 -3.64 -1.99
C VAL A 33 3.53 -3.96 -0.51
N TYR A 34 4.64 -4.50 0.00
CA TYR A 34 4.77 -4.78 1.43
C TYR A 34 4.69 -3.53 2.29
N ALA A 35 5.30 -2.41 1.87
CA ALA A 35 5.18 -1.15 2.61
C ALA A 35 3.70 -0.71 2.73
N CYS A 36 2.95 -0.78 1.63
CA CYS A 36 1.51 -0.45 1.63
C CYS A 36 0.71 -1.38 2.54
N PHE A 37 0.94 -2.69 2.43
CA PHE A 37 0.17 -3.71 3.16
C PHE A 37 0.45 -3.68 4.65
N ILE A 38 1.71 -3.49 5.05
CA ILE A 38 2.11 -3.36 6.46
C ILE A 38 1.46 -2.10 7.07
N LEU A 39 1.45 -0.98 6.35
CA LEU A 39 0.80 0.25 6.84
C LEU A 39 -0.71 0.09 6.96
N ALA A 40 -1.37 -0.54 5.98
CA ALA A 40 -2.79 -0.81 6.03
C ALA A 40 -3.15 -1.72 7.21
N ASN A 41 -2.46 -2.84 7.35
CA ASN A 41 -2.70 -3.79 8.43
C ASN A 41 -2.41 -3.17 9.81
N GLY A 42 -1.30 -2.44 9.95
CA GLY A 42 -0.98 -1.70 11.18
C GLY A 42 -2.06 -0.68 11.54
N ALA A 43 -2.60 0.06 10.57
CA ALA A 43 -3.73 0.96 10.80
C ALA A 43 -4.95 0.20 11.34
N ARG A 44 -5.31 -0.95 10.74
CA ARG A 44 -6.41 -1.80 11.22
C ARG A 44 -6.19 -2.30 12.64
N MET A 45 -4.97 -2.69 12.99
CA MET A 45 -4.61 -3.13 14.35
C MET A 45 -4.76 -2.01 15.40
N GLU A 46 -4.53 -0.75 15.01
CA GLU A 46 -4.72 0.44 15.87
C GLU A 46 -6.18 0.93 15.93
N GLY A 47 -7.11 0.20 15.31
CA GLY A 47 -8.52 0.57 15.21
C GLY A 47 -8.79 1.72 14.24
N ILE A 48 -7.85 2.01 13.33
CA ILE A 48 -7.97 3.02 12.29
C ILE A 48 -8.60 2.35 11.06
N GLU A 49 -9.53 3.04 10.38
CA GLU A 49 -10.04 2.57 9.10
C GLU A 49 -8.92 2.59 8.05
N ALA A 50 -8.84 1.55 7.21
CA ALA A 50 -7.83 1.49 6.15
C ALA A 50 -8.47 1.08 4.82
N GLU A 51 -8.17 1.83 3.77
CA GLU A 51 -8.57 1.50 2.42
C GLU A 51 -7.37 1.61 1.47
N ILE A 52 -7.25 0.67 0.54
CA ILE A 52 -6.19 0.64 -0.47
C ILE A 52 -6.81 0.80 -1.86
N PHE A 53 -6.31 1.78 -2.60
CA PHE A 53 -6.66 2.02 -4.00
C PHE A 53 -5.49 1.64 -4.91
N PHE A 54 -5.67 0.54 -5.64
CA PHE A 54 -4.70 0.00 -6.59
C PHE A 54 -4.87 0.69 -7.94
N THR A 55 -3.83 1.39 -8.39
CA THR A 55 -3.85 2.15 -9.64
C THR A 55 -2.56 1.93 -10.44
N PHE A 56 -2.58 2.28 -11.71
CA PHE A 56 -1.46 2.07 -12.64
C PHE A 56 -0.85 0.66 -12.50
N PHE A 57 0.49 0.57 -12.35
CA PHE A 57 1.19 -0.70 -12.19
C PHE A 57 0.93 -1.38 -10.84
N GLY A 58 0.41 -0.64 -9.85
CA GLY A 58 -0.05 -1.20 -8.59
C GLY A 58 -1.16 -2.23 -8.75
N LEU A 59 -1.92 -2.20 -9.85
CA LEU A 59 -2.91 -3.25 -10.17
C LEU A 59 -2.31 -4.64 -10.34
N GLU A 60 -1.00 -4.79 -10.59
CA GLU A 60 -0.38 -6.12 -10.67
C GLU A 60 -0.36 -6.82 -9.31
N ALA A 61 -0.37 -6.06 -8.21
CA ALA A 61 -0.44 -6.60 -6.85
C ALA A 61 -1.76 -7.30 -6.54
N VAL A 62 -2.78 -7.13 -7.39
CA VAL A 62 -4.13 -7.69 -7.22
C VAL A 62 -4.60 -8.48 -8.43
N GLN A 63 -3.71 -8.74 -9.40
CA GLN A 63 -3.99 -9.58 -10.56
C GLN A 63 -3.65 -11.03 -10.27
N LYS A 64 -4.63 -11.94 -10.46
CA LYS A 64 -4.49 -13.39 -10.20
C LYS A 64 -3.25 -14.01 -10.86
N LYS A 65 -2.87 -13.53 -12.05
CA LYS A 65 -1.73 -14.06 -12.82
C LYS A 65 -0.37 -13.48 -12.43
N LYS A 66 -0.33 -12.37 -11.67
CA LYS A 66 0.90 -11.60 -11.41
C LYS A 66 1.27 -11.50 -9.93
N ILE A 67 0.29 -11.59 -9.04
CA ILE A 67 0.46 -11.39 -7.60
C ILE A 67 1.58 -12.24 -6.97
N GLU A 68 1.79 -13.47 -7.44
CA GLU A 68 2.85 -14.36 -6.95
C GLU A 68 4.24 -14.10 -7.56
N HIS A 69 4.29 -13.29 -8.61
CA HIS A 69 5.46 -13.03 -9.46
C HIS A 69 5.94 -11.58 -9.37
N LEU A 70 5.61 -10.86 -8.30
CA LEU A 70 6.14 -9.51 -8.09
C LEU A 70 7.63 -9.55 -7.76
N HIS A 71 8.34 -8.53 -8.20
CA HIS A 71 9.79 -8.48 -8.17
C HIS A 71 10.33 -7.20 -7.53
N VAL A 72 11.58 -7.27 -7.06
CA VAL A 72 12.37 -6.09 -6.67
C VAL A 72 12.90 -5.42 -7.93
N ALA A 73 12.68 -4.13 -8.08
CA ALA A 73 13.34 -3.37 -9.14
C ALA A 73 14.85 -3.26 -8.86
N THR A 74 15.68 -3.90 -9.68
CA THR A 74 17.15 -3.83 -9.60
C THR A 74 17.76 -2.74 -10.48
N VAL A 75 17.02 -2.26 -11.47
CA VAL A 75 17.38 -1.15 -12.36
C VAL A 75 16.49 0.05 -12.04
N GLY A 76 17.09 1.23 -11.95
CA GLY A 76 16.36 2.46 -11.59
C GLY A 76 16.03 2.58 -10.10
N ASN A 77 16.50 1.65 -9.27
CA ASN A 77 16.39 1.71 -7.82
C ASN A 77 17.75 2.05 -7.16
N PRO A 78 18.05 3.32 -6.87
CA PRO A 78 19.32 3.71 -6.26
C PRO A 78 19.50 3.17 -4.83
N ALA A 79 18.42 2.79 -4.14
CA ALA A 79 18.49 2.25 -2.78
C ALA A 79 19.13 0.86 -2.71
N MET A 80 19.22 0.15 -3.84
CA MET A 80 19.96 -1.12 -3.93
C MET A 80 21.47 -0.93 -3.83
N HIS A 81 21.99 0.28 -4.04
CA HIS A 81 23.42 0.58 -4.09
C HIS A 81 24.22 -0.30 -5.07
N ILE A 82 23.54 -0.78 -6.12
CA ILE A 82 24.13 -1.57 -7.21
C ILE A 82 24.26 -0.66 -8.43
N PRO A 83 25.42 -0.64 -9.13
CA PRO A 83 25.54 0.07 -10.39
C PRO A 83 24.47 -0.40 -11.40
N THR A 84 23.83 0.53 -12.10
CA THR A 84 22.73 0.23 -13.05
C THR A 84 23.08 -0.88 -14.04
N LEU A 85 24.33 -0.89 -14.55
CA LEU A 85 24.81 -1.93 -15.46
C LEU A 85 24.75 -3.33 -14.84
N LEU A 86 25.09 -3.45 -13.55
CA LEU A 86 25.04 -4.71 -12.82
C LEU A 86 23.59 -5.08 -12.46
N GLY A 87 22.76 -4.09 -12.10
CA GLY A 87 21.34 -4.30 -11.82
C GLY A 87 20.56 -4.84 -13.02
N GLY A 88 21.01 -4.52 -14.25
CA GLY A 88 20.40 -4.98 -15.50
C GLY A 88 20.89 -6.33 -16.01
N LEU A 89 21.80 -7.02 -15.28
CA LEU A 89 22.22 -8.35 -15.68
C LEU A 89 21.05 -9.35 -15.58
N PRO A 90 20.89 -10.27 -16.55
CA PRO A 90 19.87 -11.31 -16.48
C PRO A 90 19.94 -12.11 -15.16
N GLY A 91 18.79 -12.24 -14.49
CA GLY A 91 18.68 -12.96 -13.21
C GLY A 91 18.97 -12.14 -11.95
N MET A 92 19.48 -10.91 -12.07
CA MET A 92 19.75 -10.07 -10.90
C MET A 92 18.45 -9.69 -10.15
N GLU A 93 17.39 -9.40 -10.90
CA GLU A 93 16.03 -9.17 -10.37
C GLU A 93 15.52 -10.36 -9.57
N SER A 94 15.60 -11.57 -10.12
CA SER A 94 15.14 -12.79 -9.44
C SER A 94 15.98 -13.09 -8.20
N PHE A 95 17.30 -12.85 -8.25
CA PHE A 95 18.18 -12.98 -7.10
C PHE A 95 17.79 -12.01 -5.98
N ALA A 96 17.64 -10.72 -6.29
CA ALA A 96 17.23 -9.70 -5.32
C ALA A 96 15.85 -10.00 -4.73
N THR A 97 14.91 -10.42 -5.58
CA THR A 97 13.55 -10.82 -5.17
C THR A 97 13.59 -12.00 -4.21
N ASN A 98 14.37 -13.05 -4.53
CA ASN A 98 14.50 -14.22 -3.68
C ASN A 98 15.15 -13.89 -2.33
N MET A 99 16.15 -13.01 -2.32
CA MET A 99 16.77 -12.53 -1.07
C MET A 99 15.74 -11.79 -0.22
N MET A 100 14.97 -10.87 -0.82
CA MET A 100 13.94 -10.14 -0.09
C MET A 100 12.83 -11.05 0.44
N LYS A 101 12.30 -11.97 -0.37
CA LYS A 101 11.29 -12.95 0.08
C LYS A 101 11.78 -13.80 1.26
N LYS A 102 13.07 -14.19 1.26
CA LYS A 102 13.68 -14.90 2.39
C LYS A 102 13.76 -14.05 3.66
N GLU A 103 14.08 -12.77 3.56
CA GLU A 103 14.07 -11.89 4.74
C GLU A 103 12.63 -11.67 5.26
N MET A 104 11.64 -11.57 4.37
CA MET A 104 10.23 -11.49 4.76
C MET A 104 9.78 -12.76 5.49
N GLU A 105 10.12 -13.95 4.96
CA GLU A 105 9.82 -15.23 5.57
C GLU A 105 10.43 -15.37 6.98
N LYS A 106 11.68 -14.92 7.18
CA LYS A 106 12.33 -14.92 8.51
C LYS A 106 11.64 -14.02 9.53
N LEU A 107 10.95 -12.98 9.06
CA LEU A 107 10.20 -12.05 9.89
C LEU A 107 8.72 -12.47 10.03
N ASP A 108 8.37 -13.69 9.59
CA ASP A 108 7.00 -14.22 9.57
C ASP A 108 6.02 -13.32 8.81
N ILE A 109 6.53 -12.61 7.77
CA ILE A 109 5.71 -11.78 6.90
C ILE A 109 5.15 -12.67 5.78
N PRO A 110 3.81 -12.72 5.59
CA PRO A 110 3.18 -13.62 4.63
C PRO A 110 3.49 -13.22 3.17
N PRO A 111 3.38 -14.14 2.21
CA PRO A 111 3.37 -13.82 0.79
C PRO A 111 2.29 -12.80 0.43
N VAL A 112 2.49 -12.07 -0.67
CA VAL A 112 1.57 -10.98 -1.09
C VAL A 112 0.12 -11.45 -1.24
N GLY A 113 -0.12 -12.62 -1.85
CA GLY A 113 -1.46 -13.19 -1.99
C GLY A 113 -2.15 -13.43 -0.66
N GLU A 114 -1.49 -14.14 0.25
CA GLU A 114 -2.00 -14.38 1.61
C GLU A 114 -2.20 -13.07 2.40
N PHE A 115 -1.31 -12.08 2.20
CA PHE A 115 -1.43 -10.80 2.89
C PHE A 115 -2.68 -10.01 2.43
N ILE A 116 -3.12 -10.16 1.19
CA ILE A 116 -4.38 -9.57 0.73
C ILE A 116 -5.58 -10.16 1.48
N GLU A 117 -5.60 -11.49 1.65
CA GLU A 117 -6.66 -12.17 2.40
C GLU A 117 -6.69 -11.68 3.85
N ILE A 118 -5.51 -11.52 4.48
CA ILE A 118 -5.38 -10.96 5.83
C ILE A 118 -5.89 -9.52 5.90
N LEU A 119 -5.58 -8.68 4.91
CA LEU A 119 -6.06 -7.30 4.86
C LEU A 119 -7.58 -7.23 4.77
N GLU A 120 -8.18 -8.01 3.88
CA GLU A 120 -9.64 -8.10 3.72
C GLU A 120 -10.30 -8.58 5.03
N ALA A 121 -9.77 -9.64 5.62
CA ALA A 121 -10.24 -10.20 6.89
C ALA A 121 -10.09 -9.22 8.07
N SER A 122 -9.06 -8.36 8.07
CA SER A 122 -8.89 -7.28 9.06
C SER A 122 -9.90 -6.13 8.90
N GLY A 123 -10.68 -6.15 7.82
CA GLY A 123 -11.67 -5.14 7.47
C GLY A 123 -11.11 -3.99 6.64
N ALA A 124 -9.91 -4.12 6.07
CA ALA A 124 -9.44 -3.15 5.08
C ALA A 124 -10.29 -3.25 3.81
N LYS A 125 -10.58 -2.12 3.16
CA LYS A 125 -11.28 -2.11 1.87
C LYS A 125 -10.31 -1.97 0.71
N LEU A 126 -10.41 -2.87 -0.26
CA LEU A 126 -9.50 -2.97 -1.39
C LEU A 126 -10.24 -2.56 -2.67
N TRP A 127 -9.70 -1.58 -3.40
CA TRP A 127 -10.36 -0.97 -4.56
C TRP A 127 -9.45 -0.98 -5.79
N ALA A 128 -10.00 -1.34 -6.94
CA ALA A 128 -9.27 -1.25 -8.21
C ALA A 128 -9.66 0.02 -8.97
N CYS A 129 -8.66 0.73 -9.51
CA CYS A 129 -8.88 1.93 -10.31
C CYS A 129 -9.48 1.59 -11.68
N LYS A 130 -10.69 2.08 -11.94
CA LYS A 130 -11.41 1.87 -13.21
C LYS A 130 -10.60 2.32 -14.43
N LEU A 131 -10.06 3.54 -14.39
CA LEU A 131 -9.28 4.10 -15.50
C LEU A 131 -8.04 3.24 -15.81
N ALA A 132 -7.31 2.83 -14.78
CA ALA A 132 -6.12 2.02 -14.96
C ALA A 132 -6.46 0.61 -15.48
N MET A 133 -7.56 0.00 -15.02
CA MET A 133 -8.04 -1.26 -15.59
C MET A 133 -8.38 -1.12 -17.08
N ASP A 134 -9.06 -0.04 -17.47
CA ASP A 134 -9.41 0.20 -18.87
C ASP A 134 -8.15 0.42 -19.74
N MET A 135 -7.15 1.14 -19.23
CA MET A 135 -5.86 1.36 -19.90
C MET A 135 -5.06 0.08 -20.12
N PHE A 136 -5.09 -0.85 -19.16
CA PHE A 136 -4.37 -2.13 -19.25
C PHE A 136 -5.23 -3.28 -19.77
N HIS A 137 -6.46 -2.98 -20.24
CA HIS A 137 -7.41 -3.97 -20.74
C HIS A 137 -7.72 -5.10 -19.75
N LEU A 138 -7.80 -4.76 -18.47
CA LEU A 138 -8.13 -5.68 -17.38
C LEU A 138 -9.63 -5.69 -17.10
N LYS A 139 -10.15 -6.86 -16.73
CA LYS A 139 -11.52 -7.06 -16.28
C LYS A 139 -11.55 -7.46 -14.81
N ARG A 140 -12.72 -7.37 -14.18
CA ARG A 140 -12.91 -7.79 -12.78
C ARG A 140 -12.49 -9.24 -12.54
N GLU A 141 -12.73 -10.12 -13.51
CA GLU A 141 -12.35 -11.54 -13.48
C GLU A 141 -10.83 -11.78 -13.42
N ASP A 142 -10.01 -10.82 -13.86
CA ASP A 142 -8.55 -10.90 -13.79
C ASP A 142 -7.99 -10.58 -12.39
N LEU A 143 -8.82 -9.95 -11.54
CA LEU A 143 -8.44 -9.54 -10.20
C LEU A 143 -8.76 -10.62 -9.17
N VAL A 144 -8.06 -10.58 -8.05
CA VAL A 144 -8.35 -11.39 -6.86
C VAL A 144 -9.73 -11.04 -6.29
N ASP A 145 -10.36 -11.99 -5.60
CA ASP A 145 -11.77 -11.89 -5.22
C ASP A 145 -11.97 -10.91 -4.04
N GLU A 146 -10.90 -10.61 -3.30
CA GLU A 146 -10.83 -9.69 -2.16
C GLU A 146 -10.93 -8.21 -2.58
N ILE A 147 -10.79 -7.91 -3.88
CA ILE A 147 -11.13 -6.59 -4.39
C ILE A 147 -12.63 -6.37 -4.15
N ALA A 148 -12.97 -5.37 -3.36
CA ALA A 148 -14.36 -5.05 -3.04
C ALA A 148 -15.08 -4.48 -4.25
N ASP A 149 -14.49 -3.47 -4.91
CA ASP A 149 -15.07 -2.89 -6.12
C ASP A 149 -14.05 -2.24 -7.06
N VAL A 150 -14.49 -1.99 -8.30
CA VAL A 150 -13.78 -1.19 -9.29
C VAL A 150 -14.36 0.22 -9.28
N ILE A 151 -13.56 1.20 -8.86
CA ILE A 151 -14.04 2.56 -8.58
C ILE A 151 -13.29 3.61 -9.41
N THR A 152 -13.92 4.77 -9.58
CA THR A 152 -13.30 5.95 -10.18
C THR A 152 -12.50 6.75 -9.16
N VAL A 153 -11.71 7.71 -9.63
CA VAL A 153 -11.01 8.67 -8.75
C VAL A 153 -12.01 9.53 -7.97
N GLY A 154 -13.19 9.83 -8.52
CA GLY A 154 -14.24 10.56 -7.82
C GLY A 154 -14.74 9.78 -6.61
N ASP A 155 -15.12 8.51 -6.82
CA ASP A 155 -15.54 7.60 -5.74
C ASP A 155 -14.47 7.45 -4.66
N PHE A 156 -13.19 7.40 -5.06
CA PHE A 156 -12.07 7.33 -4.12
C PHE A 156 -12.00 8.56 -3.21
N TYR A 157 -12.15 9.77 -3.75
CA TYR A 157 -12.19 11.00 -2.95
C TYR A 157 -13.45 11.09 -2.07
N GLU A 158 -14.59 10.61 -2.54
CA GLU A 158 -15.80 10.50 -1.72
C GLU A 158 -15.59 9.56 -0.54
N LYS A 159 -14.94 8.41 -0.76
CA LYS A 159 -14.56 7.48 0.32
C LYS A 159 -13.53 8.07 1.29
N ALA A 160 -12.66 8.95 0.80
CA ALA A 160 -11.70 9.68 1.62
C ALA A 160 -12.34 10.84 2.42
N SER A 161 -13.63 11.12 2.23
CA SER A 161 -14.32 12.15 3.01
C SER A 161 -14.38 11.78 4.50
N GLY A 162 -14.29 12.79 5.36
CA GLY A 162 -14.29 12.62 6.80
C GLY A 162 -13.16 13.38 7.49
N GLU A 163 -13.33 13.60 8.79
CA GLU A 163 -12.33 14.26 9.63
C GLU A 163 -11.13 13.33 9.88
N ASN A 164 -9.93 13.89 9.89
CA ASN A 164 -8.67 13.18 10.16
C ASN A 164 -8.46 11.95 9.26
N THR A 165 -8.90 12.04 8.00
CA THR A 165 -8.54 11.09 6.94
C THR A 165 -7.20 11.48 6.35
N HIS A 166 -6.25 10.55 6.36
CA HIS A 166 -4.90 10.75 5.84
C HIS A 166 -4.72 9.98 4.54
N LEU A 167 -4.19 10.65 3.53
CA LEU A 167 -3.90 10.08 2.21
C LEU A 167 -2.39 9.88 2.05
N LEU A 168 -1.99 8.67 1.68
CA LEU A 168 -0.59 8.35 1.39
C LEU A 168 -0.47 7.67 0.02
N PHE A 169 0.42 8.18 -0.80
CA PHE A 169 0.72 7.65 -2.13
C PHE A 169 2.03 6.88 -2.11
N ILE A 170 1.99 5.65 -2.61
CA ILE A 170 3.07 4.66 -2.58
C ILE A 170 3.39 4.24 -4.03
#